data_AF-A0A8T7KNZ6-F1
#
_entry.id   AF-A0A8T7KNZ6-F1
#
_cell.length_a   1.000
_cell.length_b   1.000
_cell.length_c   1.000
_cell.angle_alpha   90.00
_cell.angle_beta   90.00
_cell.angle_gamma   90.00
#
_symmetry.space_group_name_H-M   'P 1'
#
loop_
_entity.id
_entity.type
_entity.pdbx_description
1 polymer ?
#
loop_
_entity_poly.entity_id
_entity_poly.type
_entity_poly.pdbx_seq_one_letter_code
_entity_poly.pdbx_strand_id
1 'polypeptide(L)'
;MSDEIRYPSARQRRRVRHEWDARRIRALREHMGMTQQQMADELEVRQQTISEWETGVHRPHRSTQKTLSLVAERAGFVYQVEPVVEQSTNNENPPPEQS
;
A
#
# COMPACT_ATOMS: atom_id res chain seq x y z
N MET A 1 11.67 -34.14 -2.25
CA MET A 1 10.42 -33.56 -2.76
C MET A 1 9.72 -32.85 -1.61
N SER A 2 9.35 -31.59 -1.86
CA SER A 2 8.49 -30.74 -1.04
C SER A 2 9.15 -30.16 0.22
N ASP A 3 10.00 -29.16 0.02
CA ASP A 3 10.35 -28.19 1.07
C ASP A 3 9.08 -27.49 1.57
N GLU A 4 8.73 -27.91 2.78
CA GLU A 4 7.89 -27.29 3.79
C GLU A 4 7.91 -25.75 3.75
N ILE A 5 6.89 -25.12 3.15
CA ILE A 5 6.68 -23.67 3.28
C ILE A 5 6.11 -23.39 4.68
N ARG A 6 7.03 -23.34 5.64
CA ARG A 6 6.86 -22.75 6.96
C ARG A 6 6.52 -21.26 6.78
N TYR A 7 5.24 -20.88 6.90
CA TYR A 7 4.84 -19.48 7.00
C TYR A 7 5.26 -18.92 8.39
N PRO A 8 6.18 -17.94 8.47
CA PRO A 8 6.52 -17.32 9.74
C PRO A 8 5.38 -16.40 10.24
N SER A 9 4.81 -16.87 11.35
CA SER A 9 4.13 -16.21 12.47
C SER A 9 3.96 -14.68 12.50
N ALA A 10 2.76 -14.34 12.98
CA ALA A 10 2.31 -13.03 13.42
C ALA A 10 3.37 -12.29 14.28
N ARG A 11 3.86 -11.18 13.76
CA ARG A 11 4.36 -10.06 14.55
C ARG A 11 3.58 -8.84 14.16
N GLN A 12 2.84 -8.30 15.13
CA GLN A 12 2.13 -7.04 15.13
C GLN A 12 2.88 -5.98 14.31
N ARG A 13 2.56 -5.87 13.02
CA ARG A 13 3.14 -4.85 12.16
C ARG A 13 2.56 -3.53 12.65
N ARG A 14 3.40 -2.67 13.24
CA ARG A 14 3.13 -1.25 13.44
C ARG A 14 2.29 -0.78 12.25
N ARG A 15 1.15 -0.13 12.51
CA ARG A 15 0.26 0.39 11.46
C ARG A 15 0.99 1.50 10.70
N VAL A 16 1.95 1.11 9.85
CA VAL A 16 2.46 1.95 8.78
C VAL A 16 1.21 2.28 7.98
N ARG A 17 0.89 3.56 7.87
CA ARG A 17 -0.20 4.04 7.03
C ARG A 17 0.18 3.66 5.59
N HIS A 18 -0.28 2.50 5.17
CA HIS A 18 -0.12 2.02 3.81
C HIS A 18 -1.14 2.78 2.96
N GLU A 19 -0.63 3.51 1.99
CA GLU A 19 -1.41 4.35 1.06
C GLU A 19 -2.42 3.52 0.26
N TRP A 20 -2.04 2.28 -0.09
CA TRP A 20 -2.90 1.32 -0.79
C TRP A 20 -3.34 0.20 0.15
N ASP A 21 -4.64 0.20 0.48
CA ASP A 21 -5.32 -0.89 1.18
C ASP A 21 -6.24 -1.67 0.22
N ALA A 22 -6.77 -2.78 0.72
CA ALA A 22 -7.68 -3.66 -0.02
C ALA A 22 -8.85 -2.93 -0.69
N ARG A 23 -9.43 -1.93 0.00
CA ARG A 23 -10.58 -1.18 -0.49
C ARG A 23 -10.17 -0.23 -1.61
N ARG A 24 -9.04 0.46 -1.47
CA ARG A 24 -8.50 1.37 -2.49
C ARG A 24 -8.09 0.64 -3.77
N ILE A 25 -7.46 -0.53 -3.63
CA ILE A 25 -7.08 -1.36 -4.79
C ILE A 25 -8.32 -1.80 -5.56
N ARG A 26 -9.34 -2.29 -4.84
CA ARG A 26 -10.61 -2.66 -5.46
C ARG A 26 -11.32 -1.47 -6.11
N ALA A 27 -11.34 -0.31 -5.44
CA ALA A 27 -11.95 0.90 -5.97
C ALA A 27 -11.25 1.41 -7.24
N LEU A 28 -9.91 1.34 -7.29
CA LEU A 28 -9.16 1.66 -8.51
C LEU A 28 -9.55 0.72 -9.66
N ARG A 29 -9.62 -0.59 -9.39
CA ARG A 29 -10.03 -1.57 -10.39
C ARG A 29 -11.44 -1.30 -10.94
N GLU A 30 -12.38 -1.05 -10.04
CA GLU A 30 -13.78 -0.77 -10.39
C GLU A 30 -13.91 0.56 -11.14
N HIS A 31 -13.15 1.59 -10.75
CA HIS A 31 -13.09 2.88 -11.45
C HIS A 31 -12.60 2.74 -12.88
N MET A 32 -11.61 1.87 -13.11
CA MET A 32 -11.08 1.58 -14.44
C MET A 32 -11.96 0.58 -15.23
N GLY A 33 -13.02 0.03 -14.64
CA GLY A 33 -13.88 -0.97 -15.26
C GLY A 33 -13.16 -2.30 -15.57
N MET A 34 -12.08 -2.60 -14.85
CA MET A 34 -11.22 -3.76 -15.12
C MET A 34 -11.65 -5.00 -14.34
N THR A 35 -11.42 -6.17 -14.93
CA THR A 35 -11.40 -7.44 -14.21
C THR A 35 -10.11 -7.58 -13.38
N GLN A 36 -10.09 -8.51 -12.42
CA GLN A 36 -8.87 -8.77 -11.64
C GLN A 36 -7.70 -9.25 -12.53
N GLN A 37 -7.99 -9.95 -13.63
CA GLN A 37 -6.96 -10.37 -14.59
C GLN A 37 -6.40 -9.17 -15.34
N GLN A 38 -7.25 -8.28 -15.87
CA GLN A 38 -6.79 -7.09 -16.60
C GLN A 38 -5.95 -6.16 -15.72
N MET A 39 -6.34 -5.98 -14.45
CA MET A 39 -5.53 -5.21 -13.51
C MET A 39 -4.20 -5.91 -13.19
N ALA A 40 -4.20 -7.25 -13.16
CA ALA A 40 -2.97 -8.01 -12.97
C ALA A 40 -2.02 -7.87 -14.16
N ASP A 41 -2.56 -7.87 -15.38
CA ASP A 41 -1.80 -7.66 -16.61
C ASP A 41 -1.20 -6.24 -16.65
N GLU A 42 -1.97 -5.20 -16.28
CA GLU A 42 -1.48 -3.81 -16.19
C GLU A 42 -0.37 -3.64 -15.15
N LEU A 43 -0.43 -4.41 -14.05
CA LEU A 43 0.55 -4.36 -12.96
C LEU A 43 1.67 -5.40 -13.06
N GLU A 44 1.69 -6.19 -14.15
CA GLU A 44 2.62 -7.31 -14.38
C GLU A 44 2.70 -8.30 -13.20
N VAL A 45 1.55 -8.59 -12.58
CA VAL A 45 1.42 -9.57 -11.49
C VAL A 45 0.45 -10.68 -11.86
N ARG A 46 0.28 -11.66 -10.97
CA ARG A 46 -0.72 -12.72 -11.15
C ARG A 46 -2.09 -12.24 -10.66
N GLN A 47 -3.17 -12.70 -11.29
CA GLN A 47 -4.53 -12.40 -10.85
C GLN A 47 -4.79 -12.80 -9.39
N GLN A 48 -4.21 -13.92 -8.93
CA GLN A 48 -4.28 -14.34 -7.54
C GLN A 48 -3.69 -13.29 -6.59
N THR A 49 -2.62 -12.61 -6.98
CA THR A 49 -2.00 -11.54 -6.20
C THR A 49 -2.94 -10.36 -6.03
N ILE A 50 -3.69 -9.98 -7.08
CA ILE A 50 -4.74 -8.94 -6.99
C ILE A 50 -5.83 -9.37 -6.01
N SER A 51 -6.30 -10.61 -6.10
CA SER A 51 -7.31 -11.15 -5.16
C SER A 51 -6.83 -11.11 -3.70
N GLU A 52 -5.59 -11.53 -3.43
CA GLU A 52 -4.99 -11.49 -2.10
C GLU A 52 -4.87 -10.05 -1.56
N TRP A 53 -4.65 -9.07 -2.43
CA TRP A 53 -4.63 -7.65 -2.03
C TRP A 53 -6.03 -7.11 -1.77
N GLU A 54 -7.00 -7.39 -2.64
CA GLU A 54 -8.39 -6.94 -2.50
C GLU A 54 -9.12 -7.59 -1.30
N THR A 55 -8.65 -8.76 -0.85
CA THR A 55 -9.13 -9.43 0.36
C THR A 55 -8.35 -9.03 1.61
N GLY A 56 -7.23 -8.33 1.45
CA GLY A 56 -6.35 -7.91 2.54
C GLY A 56 -5.51 -9.04 3.15
N VAL A 57 -5.51 -10.22 2.54
CA VAL A 57 -4.67 -11.38 2.92
C VAL A 57 -3.20 -11.03 2.76
N HIS A 58 -2.85 -10.39 1.64
CA HIS A 58 -1.51 -9.87 1.39
C HIS A 58 -1.55 -8.38 1.09
N ARG A 59 -0.41 -7.69 1.25
CA ARG A 59 -0.28 -6.26 0.92
C ARG A 59 0.72 -6.07 -0.21
N PRO A 60 0.50 -5.11 -1.13
CA PRO A 60 1.48 -4.82 -2.17
C PRO A 60 2.79 -4.33 -1.56
N HIS A 61 3.92 -4.72 -2.16
CA HIS A 61 5.23 -4.21 -1.77
C HIS A 61 5.36 -2.72 -2.13
N ARG A 62 6.38 -2.02 -1.59
CA ARG A 62 6.59 -0.59 -1.84
C ARG A 62 6.75 -0.24 -3.32
N SER A 63 7.40 -1.10 -4.09
CA SER A 63 7.55 -0.94 -5.55
C SER A 63 6.19 -0.96 -6.25
N THR A 64 5.39 -1.97 -5.95
CA THR A 64 4.02 -2.10 -6.48
C THR A 64 3.11 -0.95 -6.05
N GLN A 65 3.24 -0.46 -4.81
CA GLN A 65 2.49 0.71 -4.35
C GLN A 65 2.75 1.93 -5.24
N LYS A 66 4.00 2.14 -5.69
CA LYS A 66 4.32 3.21 -6.65
C LYS A 66 3.66 2.98 -8.01
N THR A 67 3.64 1.74 -8.51
CA THR A 67 2.95 1.42 -9.77
C THR A 67 1.44 1.67 -9.67
N LEU A 68 0.83 1.28 -8.54
CA LEU A 68 -0.60 1.57 -8.28
C LEU A 68 -0.88 3.07 -8.27
N SER A 69 -0.02 3.87 -7.65
CA SER A 69 -0.10 5.33 -7.67
C SER A 69 -0.04 5.89 -9.09
N LEU A 70 0.92 5.43 -9.91
CA LEU A 70 1.04 5.84 -11.31
C LEU A 70 -0.20 5.47 -12.15
N VAL A 71 -0.72 4.25 -11.97
CA VAL A 71 -1.93 3.79 -12.66
C VAL A 71 -3.14 4.61 -12.23
N ALA A 72 -3.26 4.93 -10.93
CA ALA A 72 -4.32 5.77 -10.41
C ALA A 72 -4.27 7.20 -10.98
N GLU A 73 -3.10 7.82 -11.01
CA GLU A 73 -2.90 9.14 -11.62
C GLU A 73 -3.28 9.12 -13.10
N ARG A 74 -2.83 8.11 -13.86
CA ARG A 74 -3.18 7.93 -15.28
C ARG A 74 -4.68 7.74 -15.49
N ALA A 75 -5.36 7.04 -14.58
CA ALA A 75 -6.80 6.81 -14.60
C ALA A 75 -7.62 7.99 -14.06
N GLY A 76 -6.98 9.06 -13.59
CA GLY A 76 -7.65 10.18 -12.90
C GLY A 76 -8.36 9.75 -11.61
N PHE A 77 -7.93 8.66 -10.99
CA PHE A 77 -8.52 8.12 -9.78
C PHE A 77 -8.02 8.93 -8.57
N VAL A 78 -8.94 9.65 -7.91
CA VAL A 78 -8.61 10.44 -6.73
C VAL A 78 -8.53 9.52 -5.52
N TYR A 79 -7.30 9.23 -5.09
CA TYR A 79 -7.03 8.49 -3.86
C TYR A 79 -6.23 9.42 -2.94
N GLN A 80 -6.76 9.72 -1.75
CA GLN A 80 -6.12 10.66 -0.84
C GLN A 80 -4.79 10.08 -0.33
N VAL A 81 -3.70 10.48 -0.98
CA VAL A 81 -2.35 10.39 -0.42
C VAL A 81 -2.24 11.57 0.53
N GLU A 82 -2.64 11.38 1.78
CA GLU A 82 -2.24 12.31 2.82
C GLU A 82 -0.70 12.34 2.77
N PRO A 83 -0.06 13.46 2.39
CA PRO A 83 1.38 13.53 2.44
C PRO A 83 1.76 13.25 3.88
N VAL A 84 2.55 12.19 4.11
CA VAL A 84 3.19 12.00 5.41
C VAL A 84 4.14 13.17 5.53
N VAL A 85 3.67 14.26 6.11
CA VAL A 85 4.51 15.35 6.57
C VAL A 85 5.36 14.70 7.65
N GLU A 86 6.57 14.29 7.29
CA GLU A 86 7.58 13.91 8.26
C GLU A 86 7.79 15.14 9.15
N GLN A 87 7.09 15.16 10.28
CA GLN A 87 7.39 16.07 11.38
C GLN A 87 8.73 15.63 11.98
N SER A 88 9.80 15.93 11.24
CA SER A 88 11.11 16.24 11.80
C SER A 88 10.97 17.58 12.52
N THR A 89 10.32 17.58 13.68
CA THR A 89 10.59 18.59 14.71
C THR A 89 11.43 17.88 15.74
N ASN A 90 12.74 18.04 15.57
CA ASN A 90 13.73 17.85 16.62
C ASN A 90 13.14 18.35 17.93
N ASN A 91 13.08 17.46 18.93
CA ASN A 91 12.89 17.85 20.31
C ASN A 91 14.20 18.52 20.77
N GLU A 92 14.47 19.72 20.26
CA GLU A 92 15.42 20.62 20.87
C GLU A 92 14.64 21.38 21.92
N ASN A 93 14.86 20.99 23.18
CA ASN A 93 14.41 21.71 24.34
C ASN A 93 15.44 22.82 24.59
N PRO A 94 15.22 24.10 24.20
CA PRO A 94 16.02 25.16 24.77
C PRO A 94 15.62 25.32 26.24
N PRO A 95 16.57 25.40 27.18
CA PRO A 95 16.25 25.63 28.57
C PRO A 95 15.58 27.01 28.70
N PRO A 96 14.49 27.17 29.47
CA PRO A 96 14.10 28.49 29.91
C PRO A 96 15.11 28.94 30.97
N GLU A 97 16.15 29.66 30.52
CA GLU A 97 16.88 30.60 31.36
C GLU A 97 15.98 31.84 31.52
N GLN A 98 15.30 31.99 32.66
CA GLN A 98 14.77 33.29 33.11
C GLN A 98 14.82 33.40 34.65
N SER A 99 15.75 34.27 35.08
CA SER A 99 15.81 35.12 36.30
C SER A 99 15.81 34.50 37.69
#